data_AF-A0A3B0W2Y3-F1
#
_entry.id   AF-A0A3B0W2Y3-F1
#
_cell.length_a   1.000
_cell.length_b   1.000
_cell.length_c   1.000
_cell.angle_alpha   90.00
_cell.angle_beta   90.00
_cell.angle_gamma   90.00
#
_symmetry.space_group_name_H-M   'P 1'
#
loop_
_entity.id
_entity.type
_entity.pdbx_description
1 polymer ?
#
loop_
_entity_poly.entity_id
_entity_poly.type
_entity_poly.pdbx_seq_one_letter_code
_entity_poly.pdbx_strand_id
1 'polypeptide(L)'
;MKKITEIKGRFRGFLPVVVDVETAGFNCETDALLEMAVVMLQMNAAGHLVRGTTFDKNILPFKGANLEQSALKFIGMEDPFHPFREAVSEKEALTALFKPINHQLKITGCSRAILVGHNAFFDLGFVKKAAERCRIKSPFH
;
A
#
# COMPACT_ATOMS: atom_id res chain seq x y z
N MET A 1 10.01 -33.96 -3.38
CA MET A 1 9.27 -32.79 -3.92
C MET A 1 10.27 -31.80 -4.51
N LYS A 2 10.00 -31.19 -5.66
CA LYS A 2 10.85 -30.12 -6.22
C LYS A 2 10.80 -28.89 -5.31
N LYS A 3 11.96 -28.32 -4.96
CA LYS A 3 12.03 -27.13 -4.11
C LYS A 3 11.43 -25.94 -4.86
N ILE A 4 10.53 -25.19 -4.22
CA ILE A 4 9.95 -23.96 -4.76
C ILE A 4 10.95 -22.83 -4.51
N THR A 5 11.46 -22.23 -5.59
CA THR A 5 12.43 -21.13 -5.53
C THR A 5 11.93 -19.83 -6.17
N GLU A 6 10.77 -19.90 -6.84
CA GLU A 6 10.13 -18.73 -7.46
C GLU A 6 8.90 -18.31 -6.67
N ILE A 7 8.74 -16.99 -6.47
CA ILE A 7 7.66 -16.43 -5.66
C ILE A 7 6.26 -16.77 -6.21
N LYS A 8 6.08 -16.78 -7.54
CA LYS A 8 4.82 -17.18 -8.19
C LYS A 8 4.41 -18.61 -7.82
N GLY A 9 5.39 -19.51 -7.67
CA GLY A 9 5.14 -20.90 -7.31
C GLY A 9 4.76 -21.06 -5.84
N ARG A 10 5.15 -20.13 -4.97
CA ARG A 10 4.90 -20.18 -3.53
C ARG A 10 3.49 -19.76 -3.13
N PHE A 11 2.91 -18.81 -3.87
CA PHE A 11 1.62 -18.18 -3.56
C PHE A 11 0.61 -18.30 -4.70
N ARG A 12 0.66 -19.40 -5.47
CA ARG A 12 -0.31 -19.72 -6.54
C ARG A 12 -0.50 -18.58 -7.55
N GLY A 13 0.60 -17.89 -7.89
CA GLY A 13 0.62 -16.78 -8.84
C GLY A 13 0.41 -15.39 -8.23
N PHE A 14 0.23 -15.26 -6.91
CA PHE A 14 0.17 -13.95 -6.25
C PHE A 14 1.56 -13.43 -5.86
N LEU A 15 1.75 -12.12 -6.01
CA LEU A 15 2.90 -11.40 -5.47
C LEU A 15 2.53 -10.81 -4.10
N PRO A 16 3.08 -11.30 -2.98
CA PRO A 16 2.85 -10.65 -1.69
C PRO A 16 3.59 -9.32 -1.63
N VAL A 17 2.89 -8.28 -1.21
CA VAL A 17 3.43 -6.94 -0.99
C VAL A 17 2.96 -6.49 0.39
N VAL A 18 3.90 -6.16 1.27
CA VAL A 18 3.56 -5.66 2.60
C VAL A 18 3.12 -4.22 2.48
N VAL A 19 2.01 -3.87 3.13
CA VAL A 19 1.42 -2.54 3.12
C VAL A 19 1.04 -2.16 4.53
N ASP A 20 1.25 -0.90 4.85
CA ASP A 20 0.77 -0.24 6.05
C ASP A 20 0.27 1.16 5.66
N VAL A 21 -0.79 1.62 6.31
CA VAL A 21 -1.38 2.93 6.07
C VAL A 21 -1.63 3.70 7.36
N GLU A 22 -1.35 5.00 7.33
CA GLU A 22 -1.78 5.92 8.37
C GLU A 22 -2.99 6.72 7.88
N THR A 23 -3.97 6.91 8.74
CA THR A 23 -5.29 7.41 8.35
C THR A 23 -5.87 8.36 9.40
N ALA A 24 -6.80 9.21 8.98
CA ALA A 24 -7.47 10.15 9.87
C ALA A 24 -8.75 9.57 10.51
N GLY A 25 -8.82 8.25 10.68
CA GLY A 25 -9.98 7.57 11.26
C GLY A 25 -10.07 6.10 10.82
N PHE A 26 -11.15 5.41 11.18
CA PHE A 26 -11.30 3.97 10.90
C PHE A 26 -12.18 3.65 9.69
N ASN A 27 -12.89 4.64 9.15
CA ASN A 27 -13.83 4.46 8.05
C ASN A 27 -13.19 4.81 6.71
N CYS A 28 -12.81 3.79 5.94
CA CYS A 28 -12.17 3.96 4.64
C CYS A 28 -13.00 4.70 3.57
N GLU A 29 -14.32 4.81 3.75
CA GLU A 29 -15.21 5.56 2.84
C GLU A 29 -15.06 7.08 3.04
N THR A 30 -14.87 7.53 4.28
CA THR A 30 -14.98 8.94 4.67
C THR A 30 -13.67 9.55 5.17
N ASP A 31 -12.82 8.76 5.80
CA ASP A 31 -11.66 9.26 6.53
C ASP A 31 -10.43 9.33 5.61
N ALA A 32 -9.56 10.31 5.84
CA ALA A 32 -8.40 10.54 4.98
C ALA A 32 -7.37 9.41 5.08
N LEU A 33 -6.81 9.01 3.94
CA LEU A 33 -5.53 8.29 3.87
C LEU A 33 -4.41 9.32 3.92
N LEU A 34 -3.49 9.18 4.88
CA LEU A 34 -2.48 10.19 5.20
C LEU A 34 -1.06 9.72 4.90
N GLU A 35 -0.78 8.44 5.02
CA GLU A 35 0.50 7.85 4.63
C GLU A 35 0.26 6.43 4.09
N MET A 36 1.12 5.99 3.17
CA MET A 36 1.13 4.61 2.71
C MET A 36 2.56 4.16 2.45
N ALA A 37 2.96 3.07 3.08
CA ALA A 37 4.21 2.38 2.81
C ALA A 37 3.95 1.05 2.10
N VAL A 38 4.79 0.70 1.14
CA VAL A 38 4.79 -0.60 0.46
C VAL A 38 6.19 -1.20 0.50
N VAL A 39 6.29 -2.45 0.97
CA VAL A 39 7.53 -3.21 1.01
C VAL A 39 7.40 -4.42 0.11
N MET A 40 8.24 -4.48 -0.91
CA MET A 40 8.29 -5.62 -1.81
C MET A 40 8.86 -6.84 -1.09
N LEU A 41 8.32 -8.01 -1.37
CA LEU A 41 8.94 -9.28 -1.00
C LEU A 41 9.54 -9.95 -2.23
N GLN A 42 10.73 -10.50 -2.07
CA GLN A 42 11.45 -11.24 -3.09
C GLN A 42 11.76 -12.64 -2.58
N MET A 43 11.98 -13.56 -3.50
CA MET A 43 12.44 -14.91 -3.17
C MET A 43 13.84 -15.09 -3.73
N ASN A 44 14.80 -15.40 -2.86
CA ASN A 44 16.18 -15.61 -3.29
C ASN A 44 16.36 -17.01 -3.94
N ALA A 45 17.54 -17.28 -4.50
CA ALA A 45 17.84 -18.56 -5.15
C ALA A 45 17.68 -19.78 -4.23
N ALA A 46 17.80 -19.60 -2.92
CA ALA A 46 17.57 -20.65 -1.93
C ALA A 46 16.08 -20.89 -1.63
N GLY A 47 15.16 -20.11 -2.20
CA GLY A 47 13.72 -20.20 -1.95
C GLY A 47 13.25 -19.50 -0.67
N HIS A 48 14.08 -18.67 -0.04
CA HIS A 48 13.70 -17.90 1.14
C HIS A 48 13.10 -16.56 0.74
N LEU A 49 12.06 -16.16 1.45
CA LEU A 49 11.51 -14.80 1.33
C LEU A 49 12.44 -13.82 2.02
N VAL A 50 12.73 -12.74 1.32
CA VAL A 50 13.55 -11.64 1.79
C VAL A 50 12.84 -10.32 1.50
N ARG A 51 13.13 -9.32 2.33
CA ARG A 51 12.68 -7.95 2.10
C ARG A 51 13.37 -7.38 0.87
N GLY A 52 12.58 -6.84 -0.05
CA GLY A 52 13.05 -6.07 -1.19
C GLY A 52 12.95 -4.56 -0.93
N THR A 53 12.86 -3.78 -1.99
CA THR A 53 12.76 -2.31 -1.92
C THR A 53 11.50 -1.85 -1.19
N THR A 54 11.64 -0.76 -0.44
CA THR A 54 10.55 -0.07 0.25
C THR A 54 10.25 1.23 -0.49
N PHE A 55 8.97 1.58 -0.59
CA PHE A 55 8.50 2.84 -1.13
C PHE A 55 7.42 3.38 -0.21
N ASP A 56 7.39 4.68 -0.01
CA ASP A 56 6.41 5.34 0.86
C ASP A 56 6.00 6.69 0.26
N LYS A 57 4.82 7.16 0.67
CA LYS A 57 4.34 8.50 0.38
C LYS A 57 3.51 9.04 1.53
N ASN A 58 3.80 10.29 1.89
CA ASN A 58 2.85 11.16 2.57
C ASN A 58 1.76 11.61 1.59
N ILE A 59 0.52 11.60 2.06
CA ILE A 59 -0.69 11.79 1.28
C ILE A 59 -1.49 12.94 1.89
N LEU A 60 -1.92 13.86 1.04
CA LEU A 60 -2.83 14.94 1.41
C LEU A 60 -4.24 14.39 1.60
N PRO A 61 -4.99 14.86 2.61
CA PRO A 61 -6.41 14.55 2.72
C PRO A 61 -7.16 14.86 1.43
N PHE A 62 -8.01 13.93 0.99
CA PHE A 62 -8.84 14.18 -0.19
C PHE A 62 -9.90 15.25 0.10
N LYS A 63 -10.43 15.89 -0.94
CA LYS A 63 -11.44 16.94 -0.78
C LYS A 63 -12.68 16.39 -0.09
N GLY A 64 -13.02 16.95 1.07
CA GLY A 64 -14.17 16.55 1.86
C GLY A 64 -13.91 15.35 2.79
N ALA A 65 -12.66 14.93 2.95
CA ALA A 65 -12.30 13.89 3.91
C ALA A 65 -12.64 14.31 5.35
N ASN A 66 -13.11 13.35 6.12
CA ASN A 66 -13.20 13.47 7.57
C ASN A 66 -11.81 13.34 8.20
N LEU A 67 -11.58 14.12 9.26
CA LEU A 67 -10.32 14.17 9.99
C LEU A 67 -10.58 14.02 11.50
N GLU A 68 -10.51 12.80 12.00
CA GLU A 68 -10.70 12.52 13.42
C GLU A 68 -9.49 12.99 14.22
N GLN A 69 -9.71 13.92 15.14
CA GLN A 69 -8.63 14.47 15.96
C GLN A 69 -7.97 13.41 16.86
N SER A 70 -8.72 12.40 17.28
CA SER A 70 -8.19 11.28 18.05
C SER A 70 -7.24 10.41 17.21
N ALA A 71 -7.56 10.18 15.94
CA ALA A 71 -6.70 9.43 15.01
C ALA A 71 -5.42 10.21 14.69
N LEU A 72 -5.56 11.50 14.36
CA LEU A 72 -4.43 12.40 14.13
C LEU A 72 -3.47 12.45 15.32
N LYS A 73 -4.01 12.56 16.53
CA LYS A 73 -3.20 12.50 17.76
C LYS A 73 -2.54 11.14 17.95
N PHE A 74 -3.24 10.04 17.65
CA PHE A 74 -2.71 8.68 17.79
C PHE A 74 -1.50 8.44 16.89
N ILE A 75 -1.55 8.90 15.63
CA ILE A 75 -0.45 8.77 14.66
C ILE A 75 0.62 9.87 14.81
N GLY A 76 0.45 10.79 15.78
CA GLY A 76 1.39 11.89 16.01
C GLY A 76 1.40 12.97 14.92
N MET A 77 0.27 13.17 14.21
CA MET A 77 0.14 14.13 13.12
C MET A 77 -0.79 15.28 13.51
N GLU A 78 -0.21 16.38 14.01
CA GLU A 78 -0.99 17.57 14.41
C GLU A 78 -1.61 18.32 13.22
N ASP A 79 -0.86 18.44 12.11
CA ASP A 79 -1.31 19.11 10.90
C ASP A 79 -1.08 18.24 9.65
N PRO A 80 -2.13 17.63 9.09
CA PRO A 80 -2.08 16.87 7.84
C PRO A 80 -1.65 17.68 6.61
N PHE A 81 -1.72 19.00 6.65
CA PHE A 81 -1.34 19.88 5.54
C PHE A 81 0.04 20.52 5.73
N HIS A 82 0.77 20.11 6.78
CA HIS A 82 2.03 20.73 7.13
C HIS A 82 3.03 20.63 5.95
N PRO A 83 3.66 21.75 5.53
CA PRO A 83 4.44 21.80 4.29
C PRO A 83 5.65 20.86 4.29
N PHE A 84 6.25 20.59 5.46
CA PHE A 84 7.39 19.66 5.57
C PHE A 84 7.01 18.18 5.56
N ARG A 85 5.72 17.82 5.48
CA ARG A 85 5.33 16.42 5.18
C ARG A 85 5.66 16.03 3.75
N GLU A 86 5.84 17.02 2.86
CA GLU A 86 6.03 16.78 1.43
C GLU A 86 4.90 15.90 0.85
N ALA A 87 3.70 16.07 1.41
CA ALA A 87 2.55 15.25 1.08
C ALA A 87 2.07 15.55 -0.34
N VAL A 88 1.77 14.49 -1.09
CA VAL A 88 1.28 14.58 -2.47
C VAL A 88 -0.20 14.21 -2.54
N SER A 89 -0.84 14.47 -3.67
CA SER A 89 -2.23 14.03 -3.87
C SER A 89 -2.36 12.50 -3.82
N GLU A 90 -3.51 11.96 -3.40
CA GLU A 90 -3.79 10.52 -3.43
C GLU A 90 -3.44 9.90 -4.79
N LYS A 91 -3.83 10.56 -5.88
CA LYS A 91 -3.61 10.08 -7.25
C LYS A 91 -2.13 9.93 -7.57
N GLU A 92 -1.33 10.92 -7.18
CA GLU A 92 0.12 10.92 -7.38
C GLU A 92 0.77 9.81 -6.54
N ALA A 93 0.41 9.72 -5.26
CA ALA A 93 0.94 8.70 -4.35
C ALA A 93 0.63 7.28 -4.85
N LEU A 94 -0.63 6.98 -5.16
CA LEU A 94 -1.03 5.65 -5.64
C LEU A 94 -0.36 5.32 -6.97
N THR A 95 -0.23 6.28 -7.89
CA THR A 95 0.49 6.07 -9.15
C THR A 95 1.96 5.71 -8.90
N ALA A 96 2.62 6.44 -8.00
CA ALA A 96 4.02 6.20 -7.65
C ALA A 96 4.22 4.86 -6.94
N LEU A 97 3.32 4.48 -6.01
CA LEU A 97 3.41 3.26 -5.22
C LEU A 97 2.97 2.01 -5.99
N PHE A 98 1.99 2.11 -6.89
CA PHE A 98 1.55 0.97 -7.70
C PHE A 98 2.49 0.67 -8.87
N LYS A 99 3.24 1.66 -9.37
CA LYS A 99 4.22 1.47 -10.45
C LYS A 99 5.25 0.35 -10.16
N PRO A 100 5.97 0.35 -9.03
CA PRO A 100 6.91 -0.72 -8.71
C PRO A 100 6.21 -2.07 -8.49
N ILE A 101 5.00 -2.10 -7.92
CA ILE A 101 4.22 -3.35 -7.77
C ILE A 101 3.92 -3.95 -9.15
N ASN A 102 3.38 -3.14 -10.06
CA ASN A 102 3.05 -3.57 -11.42
C ASN A 102 4.28 -4.02 -12.21
N HIS A 103 5.43 -3.37 -12.01
CA HIS A 103 6.70 -3.79 -12.57
C HIS A 103 7.13 -5.17 -12.03
N GLN A 104 7.02 -5.37 -10.71
CA GLN A 104 7.40 -6.62 -10.07
C GLN A 104 6.47 -7.79 -10.45
N LEU A 105 5.17 -7.53 -10.67
CA LEU A 105 4.23 -8.52 -11.20
C LEU A 105 4.71 -9.07 -12.55
N LYS A 106 5.14 -8.17 -13.45
CA LYS A 106 5.66 -8.56 -14.78
C LYS A 106 6.94 -9.38 -14.66
N ILE A 107 7.91 -8.94 -13.86
CA ILE A 107 9.20 -9.63 -13.70
C ILE A 107 9.03 -11.02 -13.09
N THR A 108 8.17 -11.15 -12.07
CA THR A 108 7.99 -12.41 -11.34
C THR A 108 7.01 -13.37 -12.00
N GLY A 109 6.31 -12.94 -13.06
CA GLY A 109 5.24 -13.71 -13.69
C GLY A 109 4.05 -13.96 -12.75
N CYS A 110 3.84 -13.09 -11.77
CA CYS A 110 2.66 -13.14 -10.91
C CYS A 110 1.47 -12.43 -11.60
N SER A 111 0.26 -12.92 -11.37
CA SER A 111 -0.95 -12.40 -12.02
C SER A 111 -1.54 -11.19 -11.31
N ARG A 112 -1.49 -11.14 -9.98
CA ARG A 112 -1.96 -10.04 -9.13
C ARG A 112 -1.12 -9.91 -7.86
N ALA A 113 -1.15 -8.73 -7.26
CA ALA A 113 -0.58 -8.53 -5.93
C ALA A 113 -1.58 -8.98 -4.85
N ILE A 114 -1.07 -9.48 -3.73
CA ILE A 114 -1.84 -9.74 -2.53
C ILE A 114 -1.26 -8.91 -1.39
N LEU A 115 -2.12 -8.12 -0.74
CA LEU A 115 -1.72 -7.24 0.35
C LEU A 115 -1.40 -8.08 1.58
N VAL A 116 -0.27 -7.82 2.20
CA VAL A 116 0.13 -8.38 3.49
C VAL A 116 0.19 -7.22 4.49
N GLY A 117 -0.55 -7.31 5.59
CA GLY A 117 -0.60 -6.26 6.61
C GLY A 117 -1.08 -6.84 7.94
N HIS A 118 -0.82 -6.15 9.03
CA HIS A 118 -1.37 -6.54 10.32
C HIS A 118 -2.79 -6.00 10.42
N ASN A 119 -3.80 -6.88 10.46
CA ASN A 119 -5.20 -6.55 10.20
C ASN A 119 -5.46 -6.03 8.76
N ALA A 120 -4.85 -6.70 7.77
CA ALA A 120 -4.82 -6.36 6.34
C ALA A 120 -6.14 -5.88 5.69
N PHE A 121 -7.31 -6.22 6.24
CA PHE A 121 -8.59 -5.70 5.75
C PHE A 121 -8.68 -4.18 5.88
N PHE A 122 -8.12 -3.63 6.96
CA PHE A 122 -8.06 -2.19 7.21
C PHE A 122 -7.29 -1.46 6.09
N ASP A 123 -6.03 -1.85 5.88
CA ASP A 123 -5.17 -1.25 4.85
C ASP A 123 -5.78 -1.41 3.45
N LEU A 124 -6.25 -2.63 3.14
CA LEU A 124 -6.83 -2.92 1.84
C LEU A 124 -8.09 -2.09 1.57
N GLY A 125 -8.90 -1.82 2.60
CA GLY A 125 -10.08 -0.96 2.52
C GLY A 125 -9.70 0.45 2.09
N PHE A 126 -8.78 1.09 2.81
CA PHE A 126 -8.30 2.44 2.50
C PHE A 126 -7.64 2.51 1.12
N VAL A 127 -6.77 1.57 0.77
CA VAL A 127 -6.11 1.53 -0.54
C VAL A 127 -7.12 1.37 -1.68
N LYS A 128 -8.12 0.49 -1.54
CA LYS A 128 -9.17 0.30 -2.56
C LYS A 128 -10.03 1.55 -2.72
N LYS A 129 -10.40 2.20 -1.60
CA LYS A 129 -11.24 3.40 -1.64
C LYS A 129 -10.51 4.62 -2.19
N ALA A 130 -9.25 4.82 -1.83
CA ALA A 130 -8.41 5.84 -2.45
C ALA A 130 -8.25 5.61 -3.96
N ALA A 131 -8.04 4.35 -4.37
CA ALA A 131 -7.94 4.00 -5.80
C ALA A 131 -9.26 4.26 -6.55
N GLU A 132 -10.41 3.96 -5.94
CA GLU A 132 -11.75 4.26 -6.46
C GLU A 132 -11.94 5.78 -6.65
N ARG A 133 -11.68 6.59 -5.61
CA ARG A 133 -11.74 8.06 -5.68
C ARG A 133 -10.87 8.63 -6.81
N CYS A 134 -9.68 8.06 -6.99
CA CYS A 134 -8.71 8.48 -8.01
C CYS A 134 -8.96 7.90 -9.41
N ARG A 135 -9.91 6.97 -9.57
CA ARG A 135 -10.14 6.19 -10.80
C ARG A 135 -8.88 5.47 -11.29
N ILE A 136 -8.08 4.95 -10.36
CA ILE A 136 -6.87 4.16 -10.63
C ILE A 136 -7.20 2.69 -10.40
N LYS A 137 -6.72 1.82 -11.30
CA LYS A 137 -6.83 0.37 -11.10
C LYS A 137 -5.84 -0.09 -10.02
N SER A 138 -6.35 -0.60 -8.91
CA SER A 138 -5.53 -1.23 -7.88
C SER A 138 -4.87 -2.52 -8.39
N PRO A 139 -3.58 -2.77 -8.08
CA PRO A 139 -2.90 -4.03 -8.40
C PRO A 139 -3.27 -5.17 -7.44
N PHE A 140 -3.89 -4.82 -6.31
CA PHE A 140 -4.25 -5.75 -5.25
C PHE A 140 -5.53 -6.52 -5.58
N HIS A 141 -5.56 -7.79 -5.18
CA HIS A 141 -6.74 -8.64 -5.27
C HIS A 141 -7.93 -8.10 -4.46
#